data_AF-A0A7C4AF84-F1
#
_entry.id   AF-A0A7C4AF84-F1
#
_cell.length_a   1.000
_cell.length_b   1.000
_cell.length_c   1.000
_cell.angle_alpha   90.00
_cell.angle_beta   90.00
_cell.angle_gamma   90.00
#
_symmetry.space_group_name_H-M   'P 1'
#
loop_
_entity.id
_entity.type
_entity.pdbx_description
1 polymer ?
#
loop_
_entity_poly.entity_id
_entity_poly.type
_entity_poly.pdbx_seq_one_letter_code
_entity_poly.pdbx_strand_id
1 'polypeptide(L)' 'MDLEGNLNRFSVAEVFQLLSFSRKTGTLGLQRQEEVAMVYFRQGNVIYAYTPQQKIPLGELLVQQG' A
#
# COMPACT_ATOMS: atom_id res chain seq x y z
N MET A 1 -7.28 -14.19 -9.55
CA MET A 1 -8.53 -13.40 -9.45
C MET A 1 -8.20 -12.20 -8.61
N ASP A 2 -7.88 -11.11 -9.30
CA ASP A 2 -7.53 -9.84 -8.68
C ASP A 2 -8.81 -9.13 -8.28
N LEU A 3 -8.81 -8.57 -7.08
CA LEU A 3 -9.98 -7.93 -6.49
C LEU A 3 -10.11 -6.53 -7.12
N GLU A 4 -10.80 -6.43 -8.24
CA GLU A 4 -11.10 -5.17 -8.91
C GLU A 4 -12.52 -4.72 -8.50
N GLY A 5 -12.61 -3.67 -7.69
CA GLY A 5 -13.88 -3.20 -7.12
C GLY A 5 -13.87 -1.70 -6.88
N ASN A 6 -14.97 -1.03 -7.22
CA ASN A 6 -15.15 0.40 -6.99
C ASN A 6 -15.26 0.68 -5.48
N LEU A 7 -14.24 1.34 -4.90
CA LEU A 7 -14.15 1.72 -3.49
C LEU A 7 -15.29 2.64 -3.02
N ASN A 8 -16.14 3.16 -3.91
CA ASN A 8 -17.34 3.91 -3.50
C ASN A 8 -18.37 3.05 -2.73
N ARG A 9 -18.25 1.72 -2.74
CA ARG A 9 -19.09 0.81 -1.93
C ARG A 9 -18.35 0.13 -0.77
N PHE A 10 -17.04 0.27 -0.68
CA PHE A 10 -16.22 -0.34 0.36
C PHE A 10 -15.25 0.69 0.93
N SER A 11 -15.38 0.98 2.21
CA SER A 11 -14.38 1.73 2.95
C SER A 11 -13.03 1.01 2.90
N VAL A 12 -11.93 1.77 2.99
CA VAL A 12 -10.57 1.19 3.07
C VAL A 12 -10.47 0.21 4.25
N ALA A 13 -11.16 0.49 5.36
CA ALA A 13 -11.22 -0.38 6.52
C ALA A 13 -11.82 -1.76 6.19
N GLU A 14 -12.91 -1.82 5.41
CA GLU A 14 -13.54 -3.09 5.00
C GLU A 14 -12.63 -3.91 4.08
N VAL A 15 -11.88 -3.26 3.18
CA VAL A 15 -10.88 -3.94 2.34
C VAL A 15 -9.78 -4.56 3.20
N PHE A 16 -9.28 -3.84 4.20
CA PHE A 16 -8.28 -4.36 5.13
C PHE A 16 -8.81 -5.56 5.93
N GLN A 17 -10.03 -5.45 6.44
CA GLN A 17 -10.68 -6.56 7.15
C GLN A 17 -10.82 -7.78 6.25
N LEU A 18 -11.29 -7.62 5.01
CA LEU A 18 -11.44 -8.71 4.06
C LEU A 18 -10.11 -9.39 3.72
N LEU A 19 -9.06 -8.61 3.49
CA LEU A 19 -7.71 -9.14 3.23
C LEU A 19 -7.13 -9.88 4.45
N SER A 20 -7.41 -9.37 5.65
CA SER A 20 -7.01 -10.00 6.91
C SER A 20 -7.73 -11.34 7.11
N PHE A 21 -9.06 -11.37 6.99
CA PHE A 21 -9.86 -12.58 7.16
C PHE A 21 -9.56 -13.66 6.12
N SER A 22 -9.31 -13.26 4.88
CA SER A 22 -8.93 -14.18 3.80
C SER A 22 -7.46 -14.64 3.88
N ARG A 23 -6.69 -14.16 4.87
CA ARG A 23 -5.26 -14.46 5.08
C ARG A 23 -4.42 -14.23 3.81
N LYS A 24 -4.77 -13.21 3.03
CA LYS A 24 -4.07 -12.91 1.78
C LYS A 24 -2.64 -12.44 2.05
N THR A 25 -1.73 -12.82 1.16
CA THR A 25 -0.35 -12.32 1.10
C THR A 25 -0.18 -11.62 -0.22
N GLY A 26 0.41 -10.43 -0.22
CA GLY A 26 0.56 -9.61 -1.43
C GLY A 26 0.62 -8.13 -1.12
N THR A 27 0.37 -7.31 -2.12
CA THR A 27 0.46 -5.85 -2.03
C THR A 27 -0.88 -5.23 -2.43
N LEU A 28 -1.40 -4.35 -1.57
CA LEU A 28 -2.55 -3.50 -1.85
C LEU A 28 -2.04 -2.12 -2.27
N GLY A 29 -2.33 -1.73 -3.52
CA GLY A 29 -2.14 -0.36 -3.99
C GLY A 29 -3.39 0.47 -3.72
N LEU A 30 -3.22 1.62 -3.07
CA LEU A 30 -4.26 2.61 -2.84
C LEU A 30 -3.90 3.86 -3.65
N GLN A 31 -4.85 4.37 -4.42
CA GLN A 31 -4.68 5.61 -5.17
C GLN A 31 -5.81 6.57 -4.85
N ARG A 32 -5.45 7.82 -4.53
CA ARG A 32 -6.39 8.92 -4.34
C ARG A 32 -5.83 10.14 -5.04
N GLN A 33 -6.46 10.55 -6.14
CA GLN A 33 -5.96 11.63 -7.00
C GLN A 33 -4.50 11.31 -7.45
N GLU A 34 -3.54 12.17 -7.09
CA GLU A 34 -2.12 12.01 -7.39
C GLU A 34 -1.35 11.28 -6.28
N GLU A 35 -1.99 10.99 -5.15
CA GLU A 35 -1.38 10.28 -4.03
C GLU A 35 -1.51 8.77 -4.20
N VAL A 36 -0.42 8.07 -3.90
CA VAL A 36 -0.36 6.61 -3.96
C VAL A 36 0.16 6.11 -2.63
N ALA A 37 -0.43 5.04 -2.11
CA ALA A 37 0.07 4.31 -0.96
C ALA A 37 0.13 2.82 -1.29
N MET A 38 1.17 2.15 -0.81
CA MET A 38 1.39 0.72 -0.99
C MET A 38 1.40 0.06 0.38
N VAL A 39 0.60 -0.99 0.55
CA VAL A 39 0.50 -1.74 1.80
C VAL A 39 0.77 -3.22 1.55
N TYR A 40 1.65 -3.81 2.32
CA TYR A 40 2.11 -5.18 2.16
C TYR A 40 1.48 -6.06 3.22
N PHE A 41 0.87 -7.15 2.78
CA PHE A 41 0.22 -8.14 3.61
C PHE A 41 0.99 -9.46 3.57
N ARG A 42 1.10 -10.13 4.74
CA ARG A 42 1.56 -11.50 4.88
C ARG A 42 0.63 -12.27 5.80
N GLN A 43 0.00 -13.30 5.25
CA GLN A 43 -1.01 -14.12 5.95
C GLN A 43 -2.11 -13.27 6.60
N GLY A 44 -2.55 -12.21 5.91
CA GLY A 44 -3.55 -11.27 6.41
C GLY A 44 -3.02 -10.16 7.31
N ASN A 45 -1.74 -10.19 7.72
CA ASN A 45 -1.15 -9.14 8.55
C ASN A 45 -0.47 -8.08 7.70
N VAL A 46 -0.69 -6.81 8.02
CA VAL A 46 0.11 -5.71 7.45
C VAL A 46 1.53 -5.80 8.00
N ILE A 47 2.51 -5.95 7.12
CA ILE A 47 3.93 -6.04 7.49
C ILE A 47 4.73 -4.79 7.11
N TYR A 48 4.20 -3.98 6.19
CA TYR A 48 4.85 -2.75 5.73
C TYR A 48 3.86 -1.85 4.99
N ALA A 49 4.08 -0.54 5.02
CA ALA A 49 3.35 0.43 4.20
C ALA A 49 4.23 1.64 3.86
N TYR A 50 4.07 2.21 2.66
CA TYR A 50 4.74 3.45 2.28
C TYR A 50 3.96 4.24 1.21
N THR A 51 4.23 5.54 1.11
CA THR A 51 3.77 6.42 0.02
C THR A 51 4.97 6.78 -0.88
N PRO A 52 4.89 6.67 -2.22
CA PRO A 52 6.02 6.95 -3.10
C PRO A 52 6.45 8.42 -3.16
N GLN A 53 5.57 9.37 -2.83
CA GLN A 53 5.82 10.82 -3.03
C GLN A 53 6.99 11.39 -2.21
N GLN A 54 7.52 10.67 -1.21
CA GLN A 54 8.65 11.13 -0.39
C GLN A 54 9.86 10.21 -0.54
N LYS A 55 10.43 10.12 -1.74
CA LYS A 55 11.76 9.54 -1.91
C LYS A 55 12.67 10.56 -2.58
N ILE A 56 13.58 11.12 -1.77
CA ILE A 56 14.82 11.69 -2.29
C ILE A 56 15.53 10.55 -3.03
N PRO A 57 15.91 10.72 -4.31
CA PRO A 57 16.71 9.73 -5.03
C PRO A 57 17.91 9.31 -4.19
N LEU A 58 18.20 8.00 -4.15
CA LEU A 58 19.28 7.47 -3.33
C LEU A 58 20.62 8.17 -3.61
N GLY A 59 20.89 8.52 -4.87
CA GLY A 59 22.10 9.28 -5.25
C GLY A 59 22.15 10.67 -4.62
N GLU A 60 21.02 11.37 -4.55
CA GLU A 60 20.94 12.71 -3.94
C GLU A 60 21.07 12.63 -2.41
N LEU A 61 20.52 11.59 -1.79
CA LEU A 61 20.69 11.32 -0.36
C LEU A 61 22.17 11.06 0.01
N LEU A 62 22.89 10.32 -0.84
CA LEU A 62 24.31 10.01 -0.61
C LEU A 62 25.21 11.24 -0.74
N VAL A 63 24.90 12.16 -1.67
CA VAL A 63 25.65 13.43 -1.82
C VAL A 63 25.42 14.36 -0.63
N GLN A 64 24.23 14.36 -0.02
CA GLN A 64 23.94 15.21 1.15
C GLN A 64 24.56 14.70 2.46
N GLN A 65 24.88 13.40 2.56
CA GLN A 65 25.38 12.77 3.79
C GLN A 65 26.89 12.48 3.77
N GLY A 66 27.57 12.73 2.65
CA GLY A 66 29.03 12.60 2.48
C GLY A 66 29.72 13.95 2.42
#